data_AF-V4TC96-F1
#
_entry.id   AF-V4TC96-F1
#
_cell.length_a   1.000
_cell.length_b   1.000
_cell.length_c   1.000
_cell.angle_alpha   90.00
_cell.angle_beta   90.00
_cell.angle_gamma   90.00
#
_symmetry.space_group_name_H-M   'P 1'
#
loop_
_entity.id
_entity.type
_entity.pdbx_description
1 polymer ?
#
loop_
_entity_poly.entity_id
_entity_poly.type
_entity_poly.pdbx_seq_one_letter_code
_entity_poly.pdbx_strand_id
1 'polypeptide(L)'
;MDVKSALIAKDVKKHRSLTPVSVFRGLICLLVLLSTAFTMIIYCGFPSAIEISSFFFGAWLALWPFLFEKINKTKVVFCGESVPAKERVLLIVNHRTEVDWMYLWDFALRKGCHGYIKYILKSSLMKIPVFGWGFHIMEFISVERKWEVDESNMHCCENFNVLASARI
;
A
#
# COMPACT_ATOMS: atom_id res chain seq x y z
N MET A 1 -49.12 9.27 -24.34
CA MET A 1 -47.69 9.62 -24.29
C MET A 1 -47.00 8.62 -23.38
N ASP A 2 -46.34 7.64 -23.98
CA ASP A 2 -45.90 6.42 -23.30
C ASP A 2 -44.69 6.64 -22.38
N VAL A 3 -44.81 6.12 -21.16
CA VAL A 3 -43.75 6.08 -20.15
C VAL A 3 -42.50 5.38 -20.70
N LYS A 4 -42.67 4.39 -21.59
CA LYS A 4 -41.56 3.70 -22.28
C LYS A 4 -40.73 4.65 -23.15
N SER A 5 -41.36 5.58 -23.88
CA SER A 5 -40.64 6.56 -24.70
C SER A 5 -39.84 7.54 -23.85
N ALA A 6 -40.37 7.92 -22.68
CA ALA A 6 -39.67 8.77 -21.72
C ALA A 6 -38.49 8.06 -21.03
N LEU A 7 -38.60 6.75 -20.77
CA LEU A 7 -37.50 5.94 -20.25
C LEU A 7 -36.39 5.74 -21.30
N ILE A 8 -36.75 5.43 -22.55
CA ILE A 8 -35.81 5.32 -23.66
C ILE A 8 -35.10 6.66 -23.92
N ALA A 9 -35.84 7.79 -23.88
CA ALA A 9 -35.25 9.12 -24.03
C ALA A 9 -34.33 9.53 -22.87
N LYS A 10 -34.59 9.07 -21.64
CA LYS A 10 -33.68 9.27 -20.49
C LYS A 10 -32.41 8.43 -20.58
N ASP A 11 -32.52 7.21 -21.10
CA ASP A 11 -31.40 6.29 -21.26
C ASP A 11 -30.44 6.76 -22.38
N VAL A 12 -31.00 7.26 -23.50
CA VAL A 12 -30.23 7.81 -24.64
C VAL A 12 -29.51 9.13 -24.30
N LYS A 13 -29.98 9.91 -23.32
CA LYS A 13 -29.41 11.23 -22.97
C LYS A 13 -28.32 11.22 -21.90
N LYS A 14 -27.88 10.04 -21.42
CA LYS A 14 -26.84 9.97 -20.36
C LYS A 14 -25.41 9.97 -20.92
N HIS A 15 -25.16 10.58 -22.08
CA HIS A 15 -23.80 10.89 -22.49
C HIS A 15 -23.38 12.23 -21.86
N ARG A 16 -23.03 12.20 -20.57
CA ARG A 16 -22.52 13.36 -19.84
C ARG A 16 -21.22 13.81 -20.51
N SER A 17 -21.13 15.07 -20.94
CA SER A 17 -19.89 15.60 -21.51
C SER A 17 -18.73 15.46 -20.51
N LEU A 18 -17.57 15.04 -21.01
CA LEU A 18 -16.37 14.89 -20.21
C LEU A 18 -15.92 16.28 -19.74
N THR A 19 -16.12 16.56 -18.45
CA THR A 19 -15.57 17.77 -17.84
C THR A 19 -14.03 17.66 -17.78
N PRO A 20 -13.28 18.77 -17.92
CA PRO A 20 -11.83 18.75 -17.77
C PRO A 20 -11.36 18.11 -16.46
N VAL A 21 -12.10 18.34 -15.36
CA VAL A 21 -11.84 17.74 -14.04
C VAL A 21 -11.99 16.21 -14.07
N SER A 22 -13.02 15.68 -14.73
CA SER A 22 -13.20 14.24 -14.88
C SER A 22 -12.10 13.59 -15.73
N VAL A 23 -11.62 14.30 -16.77
CA VAL A 23 -10.49 13.83 -17.59
C VAL A 23 -9.21 13.82 -16.77
N PHE A 24 -8.92 14.91 -16.05
CA PHE A 24 -7.73 15.01 -15.20
C PHE A 24 -7.70 13.93 -14.11
N ARG A 25 -8.82 13.73 -13.41
CA ARG A 25 -8.95 12.64 -12.43
C ARG A 25 -8.75 11.27 -13.09
N GLY A 26 -9.32 11.07 -14.27
CA GLY A 26 -9.13 9.84 -15.06
C GLY A 26 -7.66 9.58 -15.42
N LEU A 27 -6.93 10.63 -15.82
CA LEU A 27 -5.50 10.55 -16.12
C LEU A 27 -4.67 10.17 -14.88
N ILE A 28 -4.95 10.77 -13.72
CA ILE A 28 -4.29 10.41 -12.46
C ILE A 28 -4.55 8.93 -12.13
N CYS A 29 -5.81 8.48 -12.20
CA CYS A 29 -6.14 7.07 -11.95
C CYS A 29 -5.41 6.13 -12.92
N LEU A 30 -5.36 6.48 -14.20
CA LEU A 30 -4.66 5.70 -15.21
C LEU A 30 -3.16 5.62 -14.91
N LEU A 31 -2.52 6.74 -14.53
CA LEU A 31 -1.10 6.76 -14.16
C LEU A 31 -0.81 5.87 -12.95
N VAL A 32 -1.67 5.90 -11.93
CA VAL A 32 -1.54 5.02 -10.74
C VAL A 32 -1.68 3.55 -11.13
N LEU A 33 -2.63 3.21 -12.00
CA LEU A 33 -2.82 1.84 -12.49
C LEU A 33 -1.61 1.35 -13.31
N LEU A 34 -1.10 2.18 -14.22
CA LEU A 34 0.08 1.86 -15.02
C LEU A 34 1.33 1.69 -14.16
N SER A 35 1.52 2.57 -13.17
CA SER A 35 2.62 2.46 -12.22
C SER A 35 2.54 1.18 -11.38
N THR A 36 1.34 0.81 -10.93
CA THR A 36 1.11 -0.44 -10.19
C THR A 36 1.37 -1.67 -11.06
N ALA A 37 0.89 -1.66 -12.31
CA ALA A 37 1.14 -2.73 -13.25
C ALA A 37 2.64 -2.88 -13.57
N PHE A 38 3.36 -1.76 -13.74
CA PHE A 38 4.80 -1.76 -13.95
C PHE A 38 5.55 -2.40 -12.77
N THR A 39 5.25 -2.01 -11.53
CA THR A 39 5.86 -2.62 -10.34
C THR A 39 5.59 -4.13 -10.29
N MET A 40 4.36 -4.56 -10.58
CA MET A 40 4.03 -5.99 -10.63
C MET A 40 4.83 -6.75 -11.70
N ILE A 41 5.04 -6.14 -12.88
CA ILE A 41 5.86 -6.74 -13.94
C ILE A 41 7.32 -6.90 -13.50
N ILE A 42 7.89 -5.91 -12.82
CA ILE A 42 9.26 -6.00 -12.30
C ILE A 42 9.39 -7.17 -11.32
N TYR A 43 8.42 -7.32 -10.41
CA TYR A 43 8.39 -8.46 -9.50
C TYR A 43 8.27 -9.79 -10.24
N CYS A 44 7.37 -9.89 -11.23
CA CYS A 44 7.19 -11.06 -12.11
C CYS A 44 8.45 -11.42 -12.91
N GLY A 45 9.18 -10.43 -13.42
CA GLY A 45 10.30 -10.64 -14.33
C GLY A 45 11.64 -10.89 -13.64
N PHE A 46 11.87 -10.28 -12.47
CA PHE A 46 13.18 -10.25 -11.81
C PHE A 46 13.12 -10.55 -10.32
N PRO A 47 12.60 -11.73 -9.90
CA PRO A 47 12.51 -12.08 -8.49
C PRO A 47 13.88 -12.16 -7.78
N SER A 48 14.97 -12.40 -8.52
CA SER A 48 16.34 -12.44 -7.99
C SER A 48 17.01 -11.07 -7.82
N ALA A 49 16.45 -10.00 -8.39
CA ALA A 49 17.01 -8.66 -8.33
C ALA A 49 16.45 -7.86 -7.14
N ILE A 50 16.68 -8.36 -5.92
CA ILE A 50 16.05 -7.85 -4.69
C ILE A 50 16.25 -6.34 -4.53
N GLU A 51 17.44 -5.81 -4.78
CA GLU A 51 17.74 -4.37 -4.66
C GLU A 51 16.94 -3.52 -5.65
N ILE A 52 16.87 -3.95 -6.91
CA ILE A 52 16.15 -3.26 -7.97
C ILE A 52 14.65 -3.28 -7.67
N SER A 53 14.13 -4.45 -7.27
CA SER A 53 12.73 -4.63 -6.88
C SER A 53 12.37 -3.76 -5.67
N SER A 54 13.25 -3.69 -4.66
CA SER A 54 13.07 -2.83 -3.48
C SER A 54 13.07 -1.35 -3.83
N PHE A 55 13.91 -0.92 -4.78
CA PHE A 55 13.93 0.46 -5.28
C PHE A 55 12.61 0.84 -5.96
N PHE A 56 12.13 0.02 -6.90
CA PHE A 56 10.87 0.30 -7.60
C PHE A 56 9.65 0.23 -6.68
N PHE A 57 9.64 -0.74 -5.75
CA PHE A 57 8.60 -0.84 -4.74
C PHE A 57 8.60 0.37 -3.81
N GLY A 58 9.78 0.80 -3.37
CA GLY A 58 9.93 2.03 -2.59
C GLY A 58 9.39 3.25 -3.36
N ALA A 59 9.81 3.44 -4.60
CA ALA A 59 9.33 4.54 -5.44
C ALA A 59 7.80 4.51 -5.61
N TRP A 60 7.22 3.32 -5.82
CA TRP A 60 5.77 3.13 -5.91
C TRP A 60 5.06 3.45 -4.59
N LEU A 61 5.60 3.02 -3.45
CA LEU A 61 5.05 3.35 -2.14
C LEU A 61 5.11 4.86 -1.85
N ALA A 62 6.21 5.52 -2.21
CA ALA A 62 6.42 6.95 -1.97
C ALA A 62 5.42 7.85 -2.73
N LEU A 63 4.83 7.36 -3.82
CA LEU A 63 3.77 8.06 -4.54
C LEU A 63 2.55 8.38 -3.64
N TRP A 64 2.23 7.48 -2.71
CA TRP A 64 1.04 7.60 -1.86
C TRP A 64 1.19 8.67 -0.75
N PRO A 65 2.26 8.70 0.07
CA PRO A 65 2.55 9.83 0.95
C PRO A 65 2.65 11.15 0.18
N PHE A 66 3.24 11.16 -1.02
CA PHE A 66 3.30 12.36 -1.85
C PHE A 66 1.91 12.88 -2.21
N LEU A 67 1.00 12.01 -2.68
CA LEU A 67 -0.39 12.37 -2.94
C LEU A 67 -1.08 12.93 -1.69
N PHE A 68 -0.83 12.35 -0.53
CA PHE A 68 -1.50 12.78 0.70
C PHE A 68 -0.95 14.10 1.25
N GLU A 69 0.36 14.23 1.37
CA GLU A 69 0.95 15.43 1.94
C GLU A 69 0.94 16.61 0.98
N LYS A 70 1.23 16.38 -0.31
CA LYS A 70 1.44 17.48 -1.27
C LYS A 70 0.16 17.84 -2.00
N ILE A 71 -0.61 16.86 -2.44
CA ILE A 71 -1.84 17.11 -3.21
C ILE A 71 -3.02 17.35 -2.26
N ASN A 72 -3.21 16.47 -1.27
CA ASN A 72 -4.32 16.60 -0.31
C ASN A 72 -4.02 17.55 0.86
N LYS A 73 -2.79 18.07 0.97
CA LYS A 73 -2.35 18.98 2.05
C LYS A 73 -2.53 18.38 3.46
N THR A 74 -2.47 17.05 3.57
CA THR A 74 -2.49 16.36 4.86
C THR A 74 -1.18 16.61 5.59
N LYS A 75 -1.26 17.05 6.85
CA LYS A 75 -0.08 17.25 7.70
C LYS A 75 0.13 16.02 8.59
N VAL A 76 1.20 15.27 8.34
CA VAL A 76 1.64 14.17 9.23
C VAL A 76 2.63 14.72 10.25
N VAL A 77 2.42 14.41 11.53
CA VAL A 77 3.28 14.84 12.63
C VAL A 77 3.72 13.60 13.41
N PHE A 78 5.02 13.38 13.49
CA PHE A 78 5.60 12.31 14.31
C PHE A 78 6.02 12.88 15.66
N CYS A 79 5.48 12.30 16.73
CA CYS A 79 5.80 12.67 18.11
C CYS A 79 6.45 11.48 18.82
N GLY A 80 7.37 11.76 19.75
CA GLY A 80 8.07 10.74 20.54
C GLY A 80 9.55 10.62 20.19
N GLU A 81 10.14 9.49 20.57
CA GLU A 81 11.55 9.22 20.36
C GLU A 81 11.88 8.88 18.89
N SER A 82 13.06 9.30 18.44
CA SER A 82 13.50 9.01 17.08
C SER A 82 13.96 7.56 16.98
N VAL A 83 13.32 6.81 16.10
CA VAL A 83 13.78 5.47 15.72
C VAL A 83 15.12 5.57 14.95
N PRO A 84 16.15 4.77 15.29
CA PRO A 84 17.44 4.80 14.60
C PRO A 84 17.31 4.43 13.12
N ALA A 85 18.12 5.06 12.28
CA ALA A 85 18.18 4.72 10.85
C ALA A 85 19.06 3.48 10.63
N LYS A 86 18.75 2.70 9.59
CA LYS A 86 19.50 1.50 9.18
C LYS A 86 19.51 0.33 10.18
N GLU A 87 18.61 0.34 11.16
CA GLU A 87 18.38 -0.79 12.06
C GLU A 87 17.08 -1.52 11.73
N ARG A 88 16.99 -2.78 12.15
CA ARG A 88 15.74 -3.56 12.04
C ARG A 88 14.83 -3.20 13.22
N VAL A 89 13.65 -2.68 12.91
CA VAL A 89 12.70 -2.14 13.89
C VAL A 89 11.38 -2.88 13.76
N LEU A 90 10.83 -3.32 14.90
CA LEU A 90 9.46 -3.82 14.97
C LEU A 90 8.51 -2.65 15.27
N LEU A 91 7.64 -2.34 14.31
CA LEU A 91 6.60 -1.33 14.46
C LEU A 91 5.29 -2.00 14.86
N ILE A 92 4.81 -1.71 16.07
CA ILE A 92 3.49 -2.12 16.54
C ILE A 92 2.56 -0.93 16.45
N VAL A 93 1.54 -1.03 15.62
CA VAL A 93 0.62 0.07 15.34
C VAL A 93 -0.80 -0.34 15.61
N ASN A 94 -1.57 0.54 16.24
CA ASN A 94 -3.01 0.34 16.37
C ASN A 94 -3.68 0.46 15.00
N HIS A 95 -4.32 -0.61 14.53
CA HIS A 95 -5.03 -0.59 13.26
C HIS A 95 -6.47 -0.08 13.46
N ARG A 96 -6.70 1.18 13.10
CA ARG A 96 -7.98 1.89 13.25
C ARG A 96 -8.71 2.06 11.92
N THR A 97 -7.97 2.25 10.83
CA THR A 97 -8.55 2.56 9.51
C THR A 97 -7.86 1.77 8.40
N GLU A 98 -8.57 1.58 7.28
CA GLU A 98 -8.03 0.89 6.10
C GLU A 98 -6.83 1.63 5.47
N VAL A 99 -6.68 2.93 5.75
CA VAL A 99 -5.61 3.78 5.20
C VAL A 99 -4.41 3.93 6.13
N ASP A 100 -4.34 3.16 7.22
CA ASP A 100 -3.25 3.28 8.21
C ASP A 100 -1.86 3.04 7.61
N TRP A 101 -1.80 2.20 6.56
CA TRP A 101 -0.61 1.89 5.78
C TRP A 101 0.09 3.13 5.24
N MET A 102 -0.67 4.20 4.97
CA MET A 102 -0.14 5.43 4.42
C MET A 102 0.77 6.17 5.41
N TYR A 103 0.44 6.13 6.71
CA TYR A 103 1.28 6.70 7.75
C TYR A 103 2.56 5.88 7.95
N LEU A 104 2.48 4.55 7.79
CA LEU A 104 3.66 3.68 7.81
C LEU A 104 4.60 3.97 6.64
N TRP A 105 4.04 4.20 5.45
CA TRP A 105 4.82 4.57 4.25
C TRP A 105 5.48 5.93 4.41
N ASP A 106 4.78 6.93 4.95
CA ASP A 106 5.38 8.24 5.22
C ASP A 106 6.51 8.17 6.25
N PHE A 107 6.29 7.39 7.32
CA PHE A 107 7.33 7.14 8.32
C PHE A 107 8.56 6.47 7.70
N ALA A 108 8.37 5.39 6.94
CA ALA A 108 9.45 4.67 6.30
C ALA A 108 10.15 5.50 5.22
N LEU A 109 9.44 6.41 4.55
CA LEU A 109 10.01 7.36 3.59
C LEU A 109 10.96 8.33 4.27
N ARG A 110 10.56 8.91 5.41
CA ARG A 110 11.40 9.81 6.22
C ARG A 110 12.62 9.12 6.83
N LYS A 111 12.55 7.80 7.04
CA LYS A 111 13.68 6.97 7.49
C LYS A 111 14.54 6.40 6.34
N GLY A 112 14.13 6.61 5.09
CA GLY A 112 14.83 6.10 3.91
C GLY A 112 14.78 4.58 3.76
N CYS A 113 13.81 3.90 4.39
CA CYS A 113 13.69 2.44 4.41
C CYS A 113 12.38 1.91 3.79
N HIS A 114 11.59 2.77 3.15
CA HIS A 114 10.29 2.44 2.55
C HIS A 114 10.32 1.30 1.53
N GLY A 115 11.43 1.05 0.82
CA GLY A 115 11.59 -0.12 -0.06
C GLY A 115 11.77 -1.47 0.66
N TYR A 116 12.06 -1.45 1.96
CA TYR A 116 12.37 -2.62 2.79
C TYR A 116 11.33 -2.87 3.89
N ILE A 117 10.20 -2.15 3.85
CA ILE A 117 9.11 -2.35 4.81
C ILE A 117 8.47 -3.73 4.62
N LYS A 118 8.28 -4.45 5.72
CA LYS A 118 7.62 -5.76 5.75
C LYS A 118 6.37 -5.69 6.61
N TYR A 119 5.33 -6.42 6.21
CA TYR A 119 4.06 -6.44 6.93
C TYR A 119 3.75 -7.81 7.47
N ILE A 120 3.04 -7.80 8.61
CA ILE A 120 2.35 -8.96 9.13
C ILE A 120 0.92 -8.91 8.60
N LEU A 121 0.55 -9.89 7.78
CA LEU A 121 -0.71 -9.96 7.05
C LEU A 121 -1.51 -11.18 7.44
N LYS A 122 -2.84 -11.06 7.33
CA LYS A 122 -3.73 -12.21 7.49
C LYS A 122 -3.46 -13.25 6.39
N SER A 123 -3.37 -14.53 6.75
CA SER A 123 -3.12 -15.63 5.82
C SER A 123 -4.12 -15.70 4.65
N SER A 124 -5.36 -15.22 4.84
CA SER A 124 -6.34 -15.12 3.76
C SER A 124 -5.95 -14.14 2.65
N LEU A 125 -5.18 -13.09 2.96
CA LEU A 125 -4.69 -12.13 1.96
C LEU A 125 -3.60 -12.76 1.08
N MET A 126 -2.80 -13.67 1.65
CA MET A 126 -1.79 -14.43 0.91
C MET A 126 -2.39 -15.38 -0.13
N LYS A 127 -3.69 -15.67 -0.05
CA LYS A 127 -4.40 -16.56 -0.99
C LYS A 127 -4.93 -15.83 -2.22
N ILE A 128 -4.86 -14.50 -2.26
CA ILE A 128 -5.35 -13.71 -3.39
C ILE A 128 -4.39 -13.90 -4.58
N PRO A 129 -4.87 -14.29 -5.77
CA PRO A 129 -4.01 -14.43 -6.96
C PRO A 129 -3.25 -13.14 -7.27
N VAL A 130 -2.03 -13.27 -7.80
CA VAL A 130 -1.08 -12.16 -8.06
C VAL A 130 -0.54 -11.50 -6.78
N PHE A 131 -1.43 -10.98 -5.92
CA PHE A 131 -1.04 -10.31 -4.68
C PHE A 131 -0.34 -11.24 -3.70
N GLY A 132 -0.87 -12.44 -3.48
CA GLY A 132 -0.28 -13.44 -2.58
C GLY A 132 1.13 -13.84 -3.00
N TRP A 133 1.32 -14.07 -4.30
CA TRP A 133 2.63 -14.35 -4.86
C TRP A 133 3.61 -13.18 -4.67
N GLY A 134 3.16 -11.94 -4.90
CA GLY A 134 3.95 -10.75 -4.64
C GLY A 134 4.31 -10.58 -3.15
N PHE A 135 3.37 -10.84 -2.24
CA PHE A 135 3.59 -10.78 -0.79
C PHE A 135 4.63 -11.80 -0.32
N HIS A 136 4.66 -12.99 -0.93
CA HIS A 136 5.70 -13.99 -0.65
C HIS A 136 7.10 -13.52 -1.11
N ILE A 137 7.20 -12.90 -2.29
CA ILE A 137 8.49 -12.37 -2.79
C ILE A 137 8.97 -11.19 -1.94
N MET A 138 8.06 -10.36 -1.44
CA MET A 138 8.38 -9.27 -0.52
C MET A 138 8.63 -9.74 0.92
N GLU A 139 8.64 -11.05 1.17
CA GLU A 139 8.88 -11.66 2.48
C GLU A 139 7.94 -11.13 3.57
N PHE A 140 6.66 -10.92 3.24
CA PHE A 140 5.64 -10.57 4.21
C PHE A 140 5.28 -11.79 5.07
N ILE A 141 4.98 -11.53 6.35
CA ILE A 141 4.75 -12.58 7.35
C ILE A 141 3.25 -12.84 7.42
N SER A 142 2.83 -14.08 7.22
CA SER A 142 1.42 -14.46 7.26
C SER A 142 1.01 -14.97 8.64
N VAL A 143 -0.15 -14.53 9.15
CA VAL A 143 -0.73 -15.00 10.42
C VAL A 143 -2.17 -15.48 10.27
N GLU A 144 -2.51 -16.57 10.94
CA GLU A 144 -3.88 -17.11 11.04
C GLU A 144 -4.69 -16.50 12.20
N ARG A 145 -4.02 -15.80 13.12
CA ARG A 145 -4.53 -15.31 14.41
C ARG A 145 -4.85 -16.45 15.39
N LYS A 146 -3.99 -17.46 15.38
CA LYS A 146 -3.99 -18.59 16.32
C LYS A 146 -2.56 -18.84 16.75
N TRP A 147 -2.27 -18.62 18.03
CA TRP A 147 -0.89 -18.67 18.54
C TRP A 147 -0.23 -20.02 18.25
N GLU A 148 -0.98 -21.11 18.38
CA GLU A 148 -0.52 -22.48 18.18
C GLU A 148 0.00 -22.73 16.76
N VAL A 149 -0.42 -21.93 15.79
CA VAL A 149 0.01 -21.99 14.39
C VAL A 149 1.07 -20.92 14.09
N ASP A 150 0.85 -19.71 14.62
CA ASP A 150 1.63 -18.53 14.26
C ASP A 150 2.94 -18.38 15.03
N GLU A 151 3.13 -19.09 16.15
CA GLU A 151 4.33 -19.01 17.01
C GLU A 151 5.64 -19.15 16.20
N SER A 152 5.72 -20.18 15.35
CA SER A 152 6.88 -20.42 14.48
C SER A 152 7.18 -19.25 13.53
N ASN A 153 6.15 -18.63 12.96
CA ASN A 153 6.30 -17.48 12.07
C ASN A 153 6.68 -16.22 12.87
N MET A 154 6.20 -16.09 14.11
CA MET A 154 6.48 -14.95 14.96
C MET A 154 7.89 -14.96 15.56
N HIS A 155 8.53 -16.13 15.71
CA HIS A 155 9.93 -16.21 16.15
C HIS A 155 10.91 -15.43 15.25
N CYS A 156 10.62 -15.31 13.94
CA CYS A 156 11.46 -14.48 13.07
C CYS A 156 11.44 -12.99 13.46
N CYS A 157 10.41 -12.55 14.20
CA CYS A 157 10.26 -11.21 14.72
C CYS A 157 10.96 -10.98 16.07
N GLU A 158 11.62 -11.97 16.66
CA GLU A 158 12.27 -11.79 17.97
C GLU A 158 13.65 -11.12 17.85
N ASN A 159 14.24 -11.12 16.65
CA ASN A 159 15.58 -10.58 16.37
C ASN A 159 15.57 -9.10 15.92
N PHE A 160 14.56 -8.33 16.33
CA PHE A 160 14.49 -6.88 16.08
C PHE A 160 15.22 -6.10 17.18
N ASN A 161 15.97 -5.08 16.79
CA ASN A 161 16.82 -4.30 17.71
C ASN A 161 16.02 -3.27 18.50
N VAL A 162 14.89 -2.81 17.94
CA VAL A 162 14.09 -1.71 18.49
C VAL A 162 12.61 -2.01 18.33
N LEU A 163 11.85 -1.82 19.40
CA LEU A 163 10.40 -1.84 19.39
C LEU A 163 9.87 -0.41 19.36
N ALA A 164 9.06 -0.08 18.36
CA ALA A 164 8.39 1.21 18.25
C ALA A 164 6.87 1.00 18.25
N SER A 165 6.16 1.66 19.16
CA SER A 165 4.69 1.65 19.20
C SER A 165 4.14 2.96 18.65
N ALA A 166 3.22 2.88 17.69
CA ALA A 166 2.54 4.03 17.15
C ALA A 166 1.03 3.96 17.37
N ARG A 167 0.46 5.09 17.78
CA ARG A 167 -0.98 5.30 17.83
C ARG A 167 -1.35 6.26 16.70
N ILE A 168 -2.12 5.75 15.74
CA ILE A 168 -2.69 6.49 14.61
C ILE A 168 -4.09 6.96 14.98
#